data_AF-A0A659QV61-F1
#
_entry.id   AF-A0A659QV61-F1
#
_cell.length_a   1.000
_cell.length_b   1.000
_cell.length_c   1.000
_cell.angle_alpha   90.00
_cell.angle_beta   90.00
_cell.angle_gamma   90.00
#
_symmetry.space_group_name_H-M   'P 1'
#
loop_
_entity.id
_entity.type
_entity.pdbx_description
1 polymer ?
#
loop_
_entity_poly.entity_id
_entity_poly.type
_entity_poly.pdbx_seq_one_letter_code
_entity_poly.pdbx_strand_id
1 'polypeptide(L)' 'MRIGIDLGGTKTEVIALDDAGEQRFRHRLPTPREDYQQTIETIATLVDMAEQAPGPPGSVGIG' A
#
# COMPACT_ATOMS: atom_id res chain seq x y z
N MET A 1 10.53 -1.03 -8.66
CA MET A 1 9.24 -0.61 -8.06
C MET A 1 9.41 -0.38 -6.56
N ARG A 2 8.78 0.66 -6.00
CA ARG A 2 8.73 0.96 -4.57
C ARG A 2 7.28 1.10 -4.14
N ILE A 3 6.86 0.37 -3.12
CA ILE A 3 5.51 0.44 -2.56
C ILE A 3 5.58 1.18 -1.23
N GLY A 4 4.78 2.22 -1.07
CA GLY A 4 4.62 2.96 0.18
C GLY A 4 3.23 2.75 0.75
N ILE A 5 3.14 2.46 2.05
CA ILE A 5 1.91 2.43 2.82
C ILE A 5 1.91 3.62 3.78
N ASP A 6 0.82 4.39 3.79
CA ASP A 6 0.55 5.43 4.79
C ASP A 6 -0.58 4.94 5.70
N LEU A 7 -0.25 4.65 6.97
CA LEU A 7 -1.21 4.17 7.95
C LEU A 7 -1.83 5.33 8.73
N GLY A 8 -2.74 6.06 8.08
CA GLY A 8 -3.50 7.11 8.74
C GLY A 8 -4.60 6.60 9.70
N GLY A 9 -5.07 7.45 10.62
CA GLY A 9 -6.13 7.09 11.58
C GLY A 9 -7.55 6.99 11.00
N THR A 10 -7.75 7.37 9.73
CA THR A 10 -9.06 7.30 9.05
C THR A 10 -9.00 6.53 7.74
N LYS A 11 -7.89 6.65 7.00
CA LYS A 11 -7.63 5.95 5.75
C LYS A 11 -6.22 5.37 5.78
N THR A 12 -6.08 4.17 5.23
CA THR A 12 -4.80 3.56 4.89
C THR A 12 -4.64 3.63 3.38
N GLU A 13 -3.50 4.13 2.91
CA GLU A 13 -3.23 4.34 1.49
C GLU A 13 -2.01 3.53 1.05
N VAL A 14 -2.04 3.07 -0.20
CA VAL A 14 -0.88 2.50 -0.90
C VAL A 14 -0.54 3.34 -2.12
N ILE A 15 0.76 3.49 -2.37
CA ILE A 15 1.29 4.05 -3.60
C ILE A 15 2.38 3.13 -4.14
N ALA A 16 2.34 2.81 -5.44
CA ALA A 16 3.45 2.15 -6.13
C ALA A 16 4.12 3.14 -7.09
N LEU A 17 5.42 3.31 -6.92
CA LEU A 17 6.27 4.13 -7.78
C LEU A 17 7.19 3.22 -8.60
N ASP A 18 7.42 3.57 -9.86
CA ASP A 18 8.50 2.94 -10.63
C ASP A 18 9.88 3.51 -10.24
N ASP A 19 10.91 3.07 -10.96
CA ASP A 19 12.29 3.46 -10.67
C ASP A 19 12.60 4.91 -11.10
N ALA A 20 11.77 5.51 -11.95
CA ALA A 20 11.81 6.94 -12.29
C ALA A 20 11.04 7.80 -11.28
N GLY A 21 10.36 7.17 -10.29
CA GLY A 21 9.51 7.84 -9.32
C GLY A 21 8.12 8.18 -9.84
N GLU A 22 7.72 7.64 -11.00
CA GLU A 22 6.38 7.84 -11.55
C GLU A 22 5.37 6.94 -10.82
N GLN A 23 4.20 7.50 -10.52
CA GLN A 23 3.13 6.75 -9.89
C GLN A 23 2.51 5.75 -10.86
N ARG A 24 2.63 4.46 -10.55
CA ARG A 24 2.03 3.35 -11.31
C ARG A 24 0.71 2.88 -10.71
N PHE A 25 0.56 2.98 -9.40
CA PHE A 25 -0.66 2.58 -8.70
C PHE A 25 -0.89 3.44 -7.47
N ARG A 26 -2.16 3.68 -7.15
CA ARG A 26 -2.59 4.29 -5.88
C ARG A 26 -3.98 3.80 -5.51
N HIS A 27 -4.15 3.39 -4.26
CA HIS A 27 -5.44 2.97 -3.73
C HIS A 27 -5.53 3.25 -2.23
N ARG A 28 -6.76 3.38 -1.71
CA ARG A 28 -6.97 3.63 -0.28
C ARG A 28 -8.18 2.88 0.24
N LEU A 29 -8.07 2.40 1.46
CA LEU A 29 -9.15 1.74 2.21
C LEU A 29 -9.42 2.48 3.53
N PRO A 30 -10.62 2.34 4.12
CA PRO A 30 -10.84 2.75 5.52
C PRO A 30 -9.85 2.09 6.46
N THR A 31 -9.30 2.85 7.42
CA THR A 31 -8.47 2.24 8.47
C THR A 31 -9.38 1.52 9.46
N PRO A 32 -9.16 0.21 9.72
CA PRO A 32 -9.82 -0.49 10.81
C PRO A 32 -9.55 0.21 12.14
N ARG A 33 -10.55 0.25 13.03
CA ARG A 33 -10.38 0.83 14.37
C ARG A 33 -10.29 -0.27 15.40
N GLU A 34 -9.31 -0.15 16.29
CA GLU A 34 -9.13 -1.04 17.44
C GLU A 34 -8.98 -2.53 17.06
N ASP A 35 -8.63 -2.81 15.80
CA ASP A 35 -8.47 -4.15 15.25
C ASP A 35 -7.13 -4.26 14.52
N TYR A 36 -6.15 -4.83 15.22
CA TYR A 36 -4.80 -5.03 14.70
C TYR A 36 -4.78 -6.05 13.56
N GLN A 37 -5.54 -7.15 13.68
CA GLN A 37 -5.55 -8.18 12.65
C GLN A 37 -6.13 -7.63 11.35
N GLN A 38 -7.27 -6.93 11.43
CA GLN A 38 -7.87 -6.31 10.26
C GLN A 38 -6.96 -5.24 9.65
N THR A 39 -6.15 -4.55 10.47
CA THR A 39 -5.14 -3.60 9.99
C THR A 39 -4.08 -4.31 9.15
N ILE A 40 -3.53 -5.43 9.64
CA ILE A 40 -2.56 -6.23 8.89
C ILE A 40 -3.16 -6.76 7.57
N GLU A 41 -4.39 -7.28 7.61
CA GLU A 41 -5.09 -7.74 6.41
C GLU A 41 -5.34 -6.62 5.40
N THR A 42 -5.67 -5.41 5.88
CA THR A 42 -5.84 -4.22 5.03
C THR A 42 -4.54 -3.84 4.34
N ILE A 43 -3.42 -3.86 5.07
CA ILE A 43 -2.09 -3.58 4.51
C ILE A 43 -1.72 -4.64 3.47
N ALA A 44 -1.88 -5.92 3.78
CA ALA A 44 -1.61 -7.02 2.84
C ALA A 44 -2.44 -6.89 1.56
N THR A 45 -3.74 -6.63 1.70
CA THR A 45 -4.66 -6.42 0.55
C THR A 45 -4.18 -5.26 -0.33
N LEU A 46 -3.78 -4.15 0.27
CA LEU A 46 -3.29 -2.99 -0.46
C LEU A 46 -1.97 -3.27 -1.19
N VAL A 47 -1.06 -4.01 -0.56
CA VAL A 47 0.21 -4.45 -1.18
C VAL A 47 -0.07 -5.39 -2.35
N ASP A 48 -0.92 -6.41 -2.18
CA ASP A 48 -1.31 -7.34 -3.24
C ASP A 48 -1.90 -6.60 -4.44
N MET A 49 -2.75 -5.60 -4.20
CA MET A 49 -3.29 -4.75 -5.28
C MET A 49 -2.21 -3.96 -6.01
N ALA A 50 -1.22 -3.44 -5.28
CA ALA A 50 -0.11 -2.69 -5.86
C ALA A 50 0.84 -3.58 -6.67
N GLU A 51 1.05 -4.84 -6.25
CA GLU A 51 1.87 -5.81 -6.98
C GLU A 51 1.26 -6.27 -8.31
N GLN A 52 -0.05 -6.06 -8.53
CA GLN A 52 -0.66 -6.26 -9.85
C GLN A 52 -0.24 -5.20 -10.88
N ALA A 53 0.41 -4.11 -10.44
CA ALA A 53 0.96 -3.11 -11.37
C ALA A 53 2.14 -3.70 -12.15
N PRO A 54 2.26 -3.44 -13.47
CA PRO A 54 3.35 -3.98 -14.27
C PRO A 54 4.73 -3.55 -13.76
N GLY A 55 5.61 -4.52 -13.50
CA GLY A 55 6.99 -4.28 -13.08
C GLY A 55 7.58 -5.44 -12.29
N PRO A 56 8.89 -5.40 -12.02
CA PRO A 56 9.51 -6.35 -11.10
C PRO A 56 9.04 -6.10 -9.65
N PRO A 57 9.07 -7.12 -8.78
CA PRO A 57 8.75 -6.98 -7.37
C PRO A 57 9.56 -5.86 -6.71
N GLY A 58 8.90 -5.14 -5.81
CA GLY A 58 9.47 -3.96 -5.15
C GLY A 58 9.70 -4.16 -3.66
N SER A 59 10.29 -3.14 -3.03
CA SER A 59 10.31 -3.03 -1.57
C SER A 59 9.05 -2.37 -1.04
N VAL A 60 8.56 -2.78 0.12
CA VAL A 60 7.46 -2.12 0.86
C VAL A 60 8.04 -1.30 2.01
N GLY A 61 7.64 -0.03 2.10
CA GLY A 61 7.87 0.84 3.25
C GLY A 61 6.54 1.28 3.87
N ILE A 62 6.49 1.39 5.20
CA ILE A 62 5.29 1.81 5.95
C ILE A 62 5.66 3.06 6.75
N GLY A 63 4.82 4.10 6.67
CA GLY A 63 4.94 5.37 7.39
C GLY A 63 3.70 5.68 8.23
#